data_AF-A0A498QRC7-F1
#
_entry.id   AF-A0A498QRC7-F1
#
_cell.length_a   1.000
_cell.length_b   1.000
_cell.length_c   1.000
_cell.angle_alpha   90.00
_cell.angle_beta   90.00
_cell.angle_gamma   90.00
#
_symmetry.space_group_name_H-M   'P 1'
#
loop_
_entity.id
_entity.type
_entity.pdbx_description
1 polymer ?
#
loop_
_entity_poly.entity_id
_entity_poly.type
_entity_poly.pdbx_seq_one_letter_code
_entity_poly.pdbx_strand_id
1 'polypeptide(L)'
;MGALAVLGFSVINSGHERAGTTTTGPSKPGAGPGSTAPVTHMVTATVAVGSLLNGVAVDSGARTVYAVTHTVSGRVSVVDGKTHKVTATVPVGGTPVGAAVDPGTHTVYVTNNDDDTVSVIDGNTHTVTATVRVGSGPSGVAVDPETHTV
;
A
#
# COMPACT_ATOMS: atom_id res chain seq x y z
N MET A 1 -0.08 18.25 28.67
CA MET A 1 0.26 18.35 27.24
C MET A 1 0.06 16.95 26.65
N GLY A 2 -1.03 16.76 25.90
CA GLY A 2 -1.44 15.44 25.42
C GLY A 2 -0.57 14.98 24.25
N ALA A 3 -0.11 13.72 24.29
CA ALA A 3 0.55 13.10 23.16
C ALA A 3 -0.46 12.98 22.01
N LEU A 4 -0.11 13.52 20.85
CA LEU A 4 -0.88 13.33 19.63
C LEU A 4 -0.68 11.88 19.19
N ALA A 5 -1.71 11.04 19.31
CA ALA A 5 -1.69 9.69 18.78
C ALA A 5 -2.03 9.77 17.29
N VAL A 6 -1.09 9.37 16.42
CA VAL A 6 -1.39 9.18 15.00
C VAL A 6 -1.93 7.75 14.86
N LEU A 7 -3.23 7.66 14.57
CA LEU A 7 -3.95 6.41 14.42
C LEU A 7 -3.72 5.88 12.99
N GLY A 8 -3.16 4.68 12.85
CA GLY A 8 -2.97 4.00 11.57
C GLY A 8 -3.53 2.58 11.63
N PHE A 9 -3.77 1.94 10.48
CA PHE A 9 -4.17 0.53 10.43
C PHE A 9 -3.11 -0.30 9.70
N SER A 10 -3.04 -1.59 10.00
CA SER A 10 -2.12 -2.54 9.37
C SER A 10 -2.84 -3.43 8.37
N VAL A 11 -2.20 -3.69 7.24
CA VAL A 11 -2.61 -4.68 6.23
C VAL A 11 -1.76 -5.94 6.43
N ILE A 12 -2.38 -7.11 6.55
CA ILE A 12 -1.68 -8.36 6.91
C ILE A 12 -2.14 -9.56 6.07
N ASN A 13 -1.27 -10.58 6.06
CA ASN A 13 -1.62 -11.87 5.51
C ASN A 13 -2.74 -12.54 6.29
N SER A 14 -3.69 -13.18 5.60
CA SER A 14 -4.67 -14.07 6.23
C SER A 14 -3.94 -15.16 7.01
N GLY A 15 -4.11 -15.14 8.34
CA GLY A 15 -3.45 -16.04 9.29
C GLY A 15 -2.49 -15.38 10.29
N HIS A 16 -2.18 -14.08 10.14
CA HIS A 16 -1.30 -13.34 11.06
C HIS A 16 -2.06 -12.23 11.82
N GLU A 17 -3.11 -12.57 12.58
CA GLU A 17 -3.73 -11.59 13.48
C GLU A 17 -2.71 -11.10 14.52
N ARG A 18 -2.10 -9.93 14.32
CA ARG A 18 -1.37 -9.23 15.37
C ARG A 18 -2.24 -8.11 15.92
N ALA A 19 -2.74 -8.33 17.14
CA ALA A 19 -3.35 -7.30 17.94
C ALA A 19 -2.30 -6.29 18.42
N GLY A 20 -2.54 -4.99 18.20
CA GLY A 20 -2.05 -3.90 19.04
C GLY A 20 -0.53 -3.70 19.20
N THR A 21 0.25 -3.64 18.12
CA THR A 21 1.67 -3.26 18.23
C THR A 21 1.85 -1.75 18.15
N THR A 22 2.33 -1.13 19.23
CA THR A 22 2.84 0.25 19.24
C THR A 22 4.31 0.23 18.80
N THR A 23 4.69 1.04 17.83
CA THR A 23 6.10 1.23 17.45
C THR A 23 6.56 2.61 17.88
N THR A 24 7.52 2.65 18.81
CA THR A 24 8.27 3.87 19.14
C THR A 24 9.53 3.89 18.28
N GLY A 25 9.72 4.95 17.49
CA GLY A 25 10.95 5.13 16.71
C GLY A 25 12.18 5.32 17.62
N PRO A 26 13.41 5.03 17.14
CA PRO A 26 14.62 5.23 17.94
C PRO A 26 14.79 6.71 18.30
N SER A 27 14.89 7.02 19.59
CA SER A 27 15.18 8.36 20.07
C SER A 27 16.65 8.70 19.78
N LYS A 28 16.88 9.71 18.94
CA LYS A 28 18.22 10.29 18.72
C LYS A 28 18.71 10.91 20.04
N PRO A 29 19.86 10.50 20.60
CA PRO A 29 20.42 11.16 21.78
C PRO A 29 20.98 12.53 21.39
N GLY A 30 20.40 13.60 21.92
CA GLY A 30 20.91 14.97 21.79
C GLY A 30 20.08 15.88 20.89
N ALA A 31 19.02 16.46 21.46
CA ALA A 31 18.39 17.68 20.95
C ALA A 31 17.93 18.52 22.15
N GLY A 32 18.21 19.82 22.13
CA GLY A 32 17.96 20.77 23.22
C GLY A 32 16.47 20.99 23.54
N PRO A 33 16.13 21.98 24.39
CA PRO A 33 14.77 22.22 24.89
C PRO A 33 13.87 22.81 23.79
N GLY A 34 13.46 21.94 22.88
CA GLY A 34 12.43 22.13 21.85
C GLY A 34 11.83 20.79 21.44
N SER A 35 11.92 19.80 22.34
CA SER A 35 11.53 18.40 22.13
C SER A 35 10.03 18.32 21.82
N THR A 36 9.71 18.18 20.53
CA THR A 36 8.38 17.73 20.09
C THR A 36 8.09 16.43 20.81
N ALA A 37 7.01 16.39 21.60
CA ALA A 37 6.59 15.21 22.34
C ALA A 37 6.60 13.98 21.42
N PRO A 38 6.98 12.79 21.93
CA PRO A 38 6.96 11.57 21.13
C PRO A 38 5.54 11.35 20.59
N VAL A 39 5.42 11.30 19.27
CA VAL A 39 4.19 10.93 18.58
C VAL A 39 4.08 9.41 18.67
N THR A 40 3.10 8.91 19.42
CA THR A 40 2.83 7.47 19.49
C THR A 40 2.02 7.07 18.27
N HIS A 41 2.56 6.19 17.43
CA HIS A 41 1.79 5.54 16.37
C HIS A 41 1.09 4.32 16.95
N MET A 42 -0.24 4.31 16.86
CA MET A 42 -1.07 3.20 17.36
C MET A 42 -1.76 2.53 16.17
N VAL A 43 -1.63 1.20 16.09
CA VAL A 43 -2.42 0.38 15.16
C VAL A 43 -3.85 0.27 15.70
N THR A 44 -4.80 0.93 15.03
CA THR A 44 -6.21 0.96 15.43
C THR A 44 -7.07 -0.11 14.76
N ALA A 45 -6.58 -0.69 13.67
CA ALA A 45 -7.26 -1.76 12.98
C ALA A 45 -6.26 -2.63 12.20
N THR A 46 -6.66 -3.87 11.97
CA THR A 46 -5.90 -4.84 11.20
C THR A 46 -6.83 -5.39 10.12
N VAL A 47 -6.44 -5.27 8.85
CA VAL A 47 -7.23 -5.76 7.71
C VAL A 47 -6.52 -6.96 7.11
N ALA A 48 -7.19 -8.11 7.13
CA ALA A 48 -6.73 -9.30 6.44
C ALA A 48 -7.12 -9.22 4.96
N VAL A 49 -6.14 -9.33 4.06
CA VAL A 49 -6.33 -9.03 2.64
C VAL A 49 -6.00 -10.20 1.71
N GLY A 50 -5.73 -11.38 2.30
CA GLY A 50 -5.31 -12.61 1.62
C GLY A 50 -3.95 -13.09 2.09
N SER A 51 -3.49 -14.24 1.62
CA SER A 51 -2.17 -14.80 1.96
C SER A 51 -1.11 -14.39 0.93
N LEU A 52 0.15 -14.23 1.32
CA LEU A 52 1.28 -13.87 0.43
C LEU A 52 1.25 -12.42 -0.11
N LEU A 53 0.96 -11.45 0.75
CA LEU A 53 1.20 -10.04 0.50
C LEU A 53 2.67 -9.77 0.21
N ASN A 54 2.93 -9.00 -0.84
CA ASN A 54 4.29 -8.67 -1.27
C ASN A 54 4.51 -7.15 -1.39
N GLY A 55 3.49 -6.42 -1.82
CA GLY A 55 3.53 -4.96 -1.94
C GLY A 55 2.26 -4.31 -1.37
N VAL A 56 2.43 -3.10 -0.86
CA VAL A 56 1.34 -2.22 -0.45
C VAL A 56 1.61 -0.81 -0.98
N ALA A 57 0.56 -0.12 -1.41
CA ALA A 57 0.63 1.25 -1.86
C ALA A 57 -0.59 2.02 -1.37
N VAL A 58 -0.44 3.34 -1.15
CA VAL A 58 -1.47 4.16 -0.53
C VAL A 58 -1.81 5.33 -1.44
N ASP A 59 -3.09 5.46 -1.75
CA ASP A 59 -3.66 6.69 -2.28
C ASP A 59 -4.09 7.59 -1.12
N SER A 60 -3.27 8.60 -0.82
CA SER A 60 -3.55 9.53 0.27
C SER A 60 -4.71 10.47 -0.03
N GLY A 61 -5.00 10.74 -1.32
CA GLY A 61 -6.10 11.58 -1.75
C GLY A 61 -7.45 10.90 -1.56
N ALA A 62 -7.55 9.63 -1.95
CA ALA A 62 -8.75 8.81 -1.77
C ALA A 62 -8.85 8.13 -0.40
N ARG A 63 -7.77 8.14 0.39
CA ARG A 63 -7.60 7.35 1.63
C ARG A 63 -7.82 5.86 1.38
N THR A 64 -7.26 5.37 0.29
CA THR A 64 -7.40 3.98 -0.16
C THR A 64 -6.05 3.29 -0.11
N VAL A 65 -6.03 2.04 0.35
CA VAL A 65 -4.82 1.21 0.38
C VAL A 65 -4.98 0.08 -0.62
N TYR A 66 -3.96 -0.11 -1.45
CA TYR A 66 -3.87 -1.19 -2.42
C TYR A 66 -2.85 -2.20 -1.92
N ALA A 67 -3.27 -3.46 -1.84
CA ALA A 67 -2.43 -4.54 -1.35
C ALA A 67 -2.33 -5.63 -2.42
N VAL A 68 -1.11 -5.99 -2.83
CA VAL A 68 -0.89 -6.99 -3.90
C VAL A 68 -0.62 -8.37 -3.32
N THR A 69 -1.29 -9.35 -3.90
CA THR A 69 -1.22 -10.75 -3.49
C THR A 69 -0.38 -11.54 -4.50
N HIS A 70 0.76 -12.03 -4.06
CA HIS A 70 1.76 -12.69 -4.91
C HIS A 70 1.36 -14.13 -5.20
N THR A 71 0.54 -14.29 -6.22
CA THR A 71 0.02 -15.58 -6.70
C THR A 71 0.01 -15.63 -8.22
N VAL A 72 0.01 -16.85 -8.79
CA VAL A 72 -0.10 -17.07 -10.24
C VAL A 72 -1.31 -16.36 -10.86
N SER A 73 -2.45 -16.30 -10.15
CA SER A 73 -3.59 -15.46 -10.52
C SER A 73 -3.59 -14.19 -9.67
N GLY A 74 -2.67 -13.27 -9.99
CA GLY A 74 -2.42 -12.06 -9.23
C GLY A 74 -3.66 -11.21 -9.00
N ARG A 75 -3.75 -10.59 -7.82
CA ARG A 75 -4.85 -9.71 -7.44
C ARG A 75 -4.34 -8.51 -6.64
N VAL A 76 -5.05 -7.40 -6.77
CA VAL A 76 -4.91 -6.21 -5.95
C VAL A 76 -6.17 -6.07 -5.13
N SER A 77 -6.03 -6.13 -3.82
CA SER A 77 -7.14 -5.86 -2.92
C SER A 77 -7.17 -4.38 -2.57
N VAL A 78 -8.35 -3.77 -2.69
CA VAL A 78 -8.60 -2.36 -2.40
C VAL A 78 -9.20 -2.27 -1.00
N VAL A 79 -8.55 -1.51 -0.12
CA VAL A 79 -8.95 -1.34 1.28
C VAL A 79 -9.32 0.12 1.51
N ASP A 80 -10.54 0.36 1.96
CA ASP A 80 -10.98 1.68 2.39
C ASP A 80 -10.31 2.02 3.74
N GLY A 81 -9.55 3.12 3.76
CA GLY A 81 -8.76 3.51 4.91
C GLY A 81 -9.55 4.14 6.06
N LYS A 82 -10.85 4.37 5.90
CA LYS A 82 -11.73 4.90 6.95
C LYS A 82 -12.45 3.78 7.70
N THR A 83 -12.93 2.79 6.96
CA THR A 83 -13.72 1.66 7.44
C THR A 83 -12.88 0.42 7.68
N HIS A 84 -11.65 0.40 7.15
CA HIS A 84 -10.71 -0.72 7.25
C HIS A 84 -11.30 -2.00 6.67
N LYS A 85 -11.97 -1.90 5.52
CA LYS A 85 -12.62 -3.01 4.83
C LYS A 85 -12.11 -3.12 3.40
N VAL A 86 -12.00 -4.36 2.93
CA VAL A 86 -11.80 -4.63 1.50
C VAL A 86 -13.07 -4.23 0.76
N THR A 87 -12.97 -3.28 -0.16
CA THR A 87 -14.09 -2.77 -0.96
C THR A 87 -14.12 -3.35 -2.37
N ALA A 88 -12.95 -3.74 -2.90
CA ALA A 88 -12.83 -4.35 -4.21
C ALA A 88 -11.61 -5.29 -4.29
N THR A 89 -11.64 -6.18 -5.28
CA THR A 89 -10.51 -7.02 -5.65
C THR A 89 -10.34 -6.93 -7.16
N VAL A 90 -9.20 -6.43 -7.60
CA VAL A 90 -8.89 -6.20 -9.01
C VAL A 90 -7.97 -7.31 -9.52
N PRO A 91 -8.36 -8.09 -10.54
CA PRO A 91 -7.46 -9.06 -11.16
C PRO A 91 -6.36 -8.33 -11.94
N VAL A 92 -5.12 -8.82 -11.82
CA VAL A 92 -3.94 -8.32 -12.54
C VAL A 92 -3.17 -9.49 -13.15
N GLY A 93 -1.99 -9.23 -13.71
CA GLY A 93 -1.11 -10.27 -14.23
C GLY A 93 -0.55 -11.20 -13.15
N GLY A 94 0.19 -12.21 -13.59
CA GLY A 94 0.79 -13.25 -12.77
C GLY A 94 1.85 -12.72 -11.82
N THR A 95 1.78 -13.22 -10.58
CA THR A 95 2.84 -13.08 -9.58
C THR A 95 3.22 -11.59 -9.37
N PRO A 96 2.27 -10.77 -8.89
CA PRO A 96 2.53 -9.35 -8.69
C PRO A 96 3.43 -9.12 -7.48
N VAL A 97 4.42 -8.24 -7.63
CA VAL A 97 5.48 -8.04 -6.63
C VAL A 97 5.42 -6.65 -6.01
N GLY A 98 5.33 -5.62 -6.83
CA GLY A 98 5.34 -4.21 -6.41
C GLY A 98 4.08 -3.48 -6.82
N ALA A 99 3.75 -2.43 -6.06
CA ALA A 99 2.72 -1.48 -6.43
C ALA A 99 3.15 -0.05 -6.09
N ALA A 100 2.76 0.90 -6.92
CA ALA A 100 2.89 2.34 -6.67
C ALA A 100 1.59 3.04 -7.05
N VAL A 101 1.32 4.18 -6.41
CA VAL A 101 0.15 5.02 -6.70
C VAL A 101 0.63 6.40 -7.10
N ASP A 102 0.03 6.94 -8.15
CA ASP A 102 -0.02 8.37 -8.40
C ASP A 102 -1.26 8.97 -7.69
N PRO A 103 -1.09 9.68 -6.56
CA PRO A 103 -2.23 10.25 -5.84
C PRO A 103 -2.88 11.44 -6.57
N GLY A 104 -2.19 12.06 -7.53
CA GLY A 104 -2.74 13.17 -8.31
C GLY A 104 -3.74 12.71 -9.37
N THR A 105 -3.52 11.53 -9.95
CA THR A 105 -4.41 10.94 -10.96
C THR A 105 -5.24 9.77 -10.44
N HIS A 106 -5.00 9.34 -9.20
CA HIS A 106 -5.56 8.13 -8.61
C HIS A 106 -5.22 6.86 -9.43
N THR A 107 -4.05 6.84 -10.08
CA THR A 107 -3.61 5.72 -10.91
C THR A 107 -2.73 4.77 -10.10
N VAL A 108 -2.98 3.48 -10.19
CA VAL A 108 -2.17 2.45 -9.52
C VAL A 108 -1.42 1.63 -10.56
N TYR A 109 -0.12 1.45 -10.32
CA TYR A 109 0.77 0.66 -11.17
C TYR A 109 1.23 -0.58 -10.41
N VAL A 110 1.12 -1.74 -11.05
CA VAL A 110 1.44 -3.03 -10.42
C VAL A 110 2.37 -3.83 -11.32
N THR A 111 3.54 -4.21 -10.81
CA THR A 111 4.48 -5.06 -11.55
C THR A 111 4.04 -6.52 -11.48
N ASN A 112 3.87 -7.14 -12.64
CA ASN A 112 3.51 -8.56 -12.78
C ASN A 112 4.78 -9.32 -13.20
N ASN A 113 5.41 -10.03 -12.28
CA ASN A 113 6.75 -10.59 -12.49
C ASN A 113 6.76 -11.71 -13.52
N ASP A 114 5.84 -12.67 -13.41
CA ASP A 114 5.79 -13.84 -14.30
C ASP A 114 5.35 -13.47 -15.73
N ASP A 115 4.61 -12.36 -15.87
CA ASP A 115 4.06 -11.93 -17.15
C ASP A 115 4.95 -10.90 -17.88
N ASP A 116 6.03 -10.42 -17.26
CA ASP A 116 6.90 -9.33 -17.78
C ASP A 116 6.14 -8.03 -18.11
N THR A 117 5.10 -7.72 -17.33
CA THR A 117 4.20 -6.59 -17.58
C THR A 117 3.96 -5.72 -16.35
N VAL A 118 3.41 -4.53 -16.57
CA VAL A 118 2.84 -3.65 -15.54
C VAL A 118 1.35 -3.48 -15.83
N SER A 119 0.51 -3.75 -14.84
CA SER A 119 -0.91 -3.42 -14.89
C SER A 119 -1.12 -1.98 -14.42
N VAL A 120 -1.92 -1.21 -15.16
CA VAL A 120 -2.36 0.14 -14.80
C VAL A 120 -3.83 0.07 -14.40
N ILE A 121 -4.16 0.53 -13.20
CA ILE A 121 -5.50 0.46 -12.62
C ILE A 121 -5.98 1.87 -12.35
N ASP A 122 -7.20 2.17 -12.76
CA ASP A 122 -7.92 3.37 -12.34
C ASP A 122 -8.43 3.18 -10.91
N GLY A 123 -7.96 4.03 -10.00
CA GLY A 123 -8.29 3.96 -8.58
C GLY A 123 -9.69 4.43 -8.22
N ASN A 124 -10.42 5.10 -9.12
CA ASN A 124 -11.80 5.50 -8.91
C ASN A 124 -12.78 4.38 -9.32
N THR A 125 -12.48 3.69 -10.42
CA THR A 125 -13.34 2.62 -10.93
C THR A 125 -12.89 1.22 -10.49
N HIS A 126 -11.67 1.10 -9.97
CA HIS A 126 -11.02 -0.16 -9.60
C HIS A 126 -10.95 -1.16 -10.77
N THR A 127 -10.63 -0.65 -11.96
CA THR A 127 -10.49 -1.46 -13.18
C THR A 127 -9.12 -1.29 -13.80
N VAL A 128 -8.56 -2.37 -14.33
CA VAL A 128 -7.34 -2.31 -15.15
C VAL A 128 -7.67 -1.55 -16.44
N THR A 129 -7.00 -0.43 -16.67
CA THR A 129 -7.15 0.42 -17.86
C THR A 129 -6.11 0.10 -18.92
N ALA A 130 -4.95 -0.42 -18.54
CA ALA A 130 -3.91 -0.86 -19.45
C ALA A 130 -3.03 -1.96 -18.86
N THR A 131 -2.40 -2.73 -19.75
CA THR A 131 -1.32 -3.66 -19.42
C THR A 131 -0.13 -3.37 -20.34
N VAL A 132 1.00 -2.99 -19.76
CA VAL A 132 2.18 -2.50 -20.48
C VAL A 132 3.31 -3.51 -20.36
N ARG A 133 3.96 -3.89 -21.46
CA ARG A 133 5.12 -4.79 -21.44
C ARG A 133 6.39 -3.98 -21.17
N VAL A 134 7.18 -4.36 -20.17
CA VAL A 134 8.29 -3.52 -19.65
C VAL A 134 9.66 -4.21 -19.65
N GLY A 135 9.71 -5.53 -19.90
CA GLY A 135 10.93 -6.32 -19.84
C GLY A 135 10.83 -7.43 -18.80
N SER A 136 11.84 -8.31 -18.75
CA SER A 136 11.71 -9.55 -18.00
C SER A 136 11.71 -9.35 -16.48
N GLY A 137 10.76 -9.98 -15.79
CA GLY A 137 10.72 -10.07 -14.34
C GLY A 137 10.70 -8.71 -13.60
N PRO A 138 9.77 -7.79 -13.93
CA PRO A 138 9.67 -6.52 -13.21
C PRO A 138 9.39 -6.77 -11.72
N SER A 139 10.03 -5.99 -10.85
CA SER A 139 9.96 -6.17 -9.39
C SER A 139 9.48 -4.90 -8.70
N GLY A 140 10.21 -3.79 -8.86
CA GLY A 140 9.86 -2.49 -8.31
C GLY A 140 9.16 -1.58 -9.31
N VAL A 141 8.35 -0.65 -8.78
CA VAL A 141 7.74 0.46 -9.51
C VAL A 141 7.68 1.67 -8.58
N ALA A 142 7.91 2.87 -9.13
CA ALA A 142 7.82 4.13 -8.39
C ALA A 142 7.18 5.17 -9.30
N VAL A 143 6.46 6.11 -8.69
CA VAL A 143 5.82 7.23 -9.40
C VAL A 143 6.45 8.52 -8.92
N ASP A 144 6.72 9.43 -9.86
CA ASP A 144 6.90 10.84 -9.57
C ASP A 144 5.53 11.54 -9.59
N PRO A 145 4.99 11.95 -8.43
CA PRO A 145 3.65 12.54 -8.35
C PRO A 145 3.60 13.99 -8.87
N GLU A 146 4.74 14.65 -9.09
CA GLU A 146 4.76 16.01 -9.65
C GLU A 146 4.64 16.00 -11.18
N THR A 147 5.26 15.01 -11.81
CA THR A 147 5.28 14.86 -13.28
C THR A 147 4.33 13.77 -13.78
N HIS A 148 3.73 12.99 -12.88
CA HIS A 148 2.87 11.84 -13.18
C HIS A 148 3.58 10.80 -14.07
N THR A 149 4.87 10.58 -13.81
CA THR A 149 5.70 9.62 -14.55
C THR A 149 6.00 8.39 -13.71
N VAL A 150 6.07 7.22 -14.37
CA VAL A 150 6.34 5.90 -13.76
C VAL A 150 7.56 5.23 -14.39
#